data_AF-A0A9D3RYW4-F1
#
_entry.id   AF-A0A9D3RYW4-F1
#
_cell.length_a   1.000
_cell.length_b   1.000
_cell.length_c   1.000
_cell.angle_alpha   90.00
_cell.angle_beta   90.00
_cell.angle_gamma   90.00
#
_symmetry.space_group_name_H-M   'P 1'
#
loop_
_entity.id
_entity.type
_entity.pdbx_description
1 polymer ?
#
loop_
_entity_poly.entity_id
_entity_poly.type
_entity_poly.pdbx_seq_one_letter_code
_entity_poly.pdbx_strand_id
1 'polypeptide(L)'
;MAAGDSLEQKFTFNLIYCKTFSFLQDRNTTELLMKWSMLGRITAQAFTFDQPFHPYKSHEFVSDFFKDPCVLSNLKVVGAAGLWKNLGRKVTNVTVETVPCTKISVDMFDPLYSCGIVRPTGHITQCFHEYYADFDELRKMLMIEDSENYEIISREDRQEFLFRLFKHLCLGGELCQYEDIVTHYIETTRLIYKDILSVQKDPETKEIKIVSTVLKVTAYDDSGLCYPSETEDDQTFAYLIVDPFKRNVNVLYHSYGIGVVTDTDRDMSHTELVQ
;
A
#
# COMPACT_ATOMS: atom_id res chain seq x y z
N MET A 1 -21.34 -27.29 -35.28
CA MET A 1 -20.80 -26.17 -34.48
C MET A 1 -21.04 -26.51 -33.03
N ALA A 2 -20.03 -27.04 -32.35
CA ALA A 2 -20.06 -27.21 -30.90
C ALA A 2 -19.30 -26.03 -30.32
N ALA A 3 -20.01 -25.07 -29.73
CA ALA A 3 -19.40 -24.11 -28.83
C ALA A 3 -19.01 -24.92 -27.59
N GLY A 4 -17.72 -25.21 -27.45
CA GLY A 4 -17.20 -25.73 -26.19
C GLY A 4 -17.37 -24.63 -25.16
N ASP A 5 -18.13 -24.91 -24.10
CA ASP A 5 -18.01 -24.18 -22.85
C ASP A 5 -16.53 -24.20 -22.47
N SER A 6 -15.85 -23.08 -22.64
CA SER A 6 -14.57 -22.85 -22.01
C SER A 6 -14.85 -22.84 -20.52
N LEU A 7 -14.60 -23.95 -19.83
CA LEU A 7 -14.48 -24.00 -18.38
C LEU A 7 -13.61 -22.81 -17.97
N GLU A 8 -14.21 -21.79 -17.36
CA GLU A 8 -13.46 -20.65 -16.85
C GLU A 8 -12.43 -21.20 -15.87
N GLN A 9 -11.15 -21.13 -16.27
CA GLN A 9 -10.06 -21.64 -15.46
C GLN A 9 -9.89 -20.70 -14.27
N LYS A 10 -10.25 -21.19 -13.10
CA LYS A 10 -10.11 -20.49 -11.84
C LYS A 10 -8.63 -20.40 -11.43
N PHE A 11 -8.19 -19.24 -10.96
CA PHE A 11 -6.85 -19.11 -10.40
C PHE A 11 -6.70 -19.92 -9.10
N THR A 12 -5.54 -20.55 -8.92
CA THR A 12 -5.11 -21.14 -7.65
C THR A 12 -3.92 -20.38 -7.10
N PHE A 13 -3.90 -20.14 -5.79
CA PHE A 13 -2.88 -19.33 -5.14
C PHE A 13 -2.08 -20.11 -4.09
N ASN A 14 -0.81 -19.76 -3.93
CA ASN A 14 0.03 -20.34 -2.87
C ASN A 14 0.84 -19.26 -2.17
N LEU A 15 0.86 -19.27 -0.83
CA LEU A 15 1.65 -18.33 -0.03
C LEU A 15 3.16 -18.54 -0.25
N ILE A 16 3.91 -17.45 -0.44
CA ILE A 16 5.36 -17.46 -0.53
C ILE A 16 5.96 -17.16 0.85
N TYR A 17 6.17 -18.19 1.66
CA TYR A 17 6.68 -18.06 3.03
C TYR A 17 8.07 -17.41 3.14
N CYS A 18 8.92 -17.58 2.14
CA CYS A 18 10.30 -17.07 2.15
C CYS A 18 10.43 -15.63 1.63
N LYS A 19 9.33 -15.03 1.12
CA LYS A 19 9.39 -13.67 0.61
C LYS A 19 9.37 -12.69 1.78
N THR A 20 10.49 -12.01 1.97
CA THR A 20 10.60 -10.87 2.87
C THR A 20 10.45 -9.57 2.09
N PHE A 21 10.01 -8.54 2.81
CA PHE A 21 9.88 -7.17 2.32
C PHE A 21 10.85 -6.31 3.12
N SER A 22 11.82 -5.73 2.43
CA SER A 22 12.92 -4.97 3.05
C SER A 22 12.41 -3.80 3.90
N PHE A 23 11.34 -3.12 3.50
CA PHE A 23 10.77 -2.00 4.27
C PHE A 23 10.19 -2.42 5.62
N LEU A 24 9.82 -3.70 5.81
CA LEU A 24 9.34 -4.23 7.09
C LEU A 24 10.48 -4.67 8.01
N GLN A 25 11.71 -4.73 7.51
CA GLN A 25 12.89 -5.23 8.23
C GLN A 25 13.93 -4.13 8.46
N ASP A 26 13.95 -3.11 7.60
CA ASP A 26 14.83 -1.97 7.72
C ASP A 26 14.55 -1.19 9.01
N ARG A 27 15.58 -1.00 9.83
CA ARG A 27 15.44 -0.40 11.16
C ARG A 27 14.95 1.05 11.08
N ASN A 28 15.50 1.83 10.16
CA ASN A 28 15.11 3.24 9.99
C ASN A 28 13.65 3.35 9.56
N THR A 29 13.22 2.48 8.63
CA THR A 29 11.84 2.45 8.15
C THR A 29 10.89 1.99 9.25
N THR A 30 11.23 0.98 10.03
CA THR A 30 10.38 0.50 11.13
C THR A 30 10.27 1.50 12.28
N GLU A 31 11.34 2.23 12.60
CA GLU A 31 11.31 3.37 13.53
C GLU A 31 10.36 4.48 13.06
N LEU A 32 10.42 4.84 11.77
CA LEU A 32 9.49 5.81 11.17
C LEU A 32 8.04 5.30 11.17
N LEU A 33 7.80 4.04 10.78
CA LEU A 33 6.46 3.45 10.83
C LEU A 33 5.91 3.38 12.26
N MET A 34 6.76 3.17 13.26
CA MET A 34 6.36 3.23 14.67
C MET A 34 5.95 4.66 15.04
N LYS A 35 6.78 5.65 14.68
CA LYS A 35 6.49 7.06 14.91
C LYS A 35 5.20 7.51 14.23
N TRP A 36 4.93 7.02 13.02
CA TRP A 36 3.70 7.30 12.28
C TRP A 36 2.50 6.43 12.69
N SER A 37 2.61 5.63 13.77
CA SER A 37 1.55 4.75 14.26
C SER A 37 1.05 3.72 13.23
N MET A 38 1.90 3.32 12.29
CA MET A 38 1.60 2.32 11.27
C MET A 38 2.25 0.96 11.56
N LEU A 39 3.32 0.91 12.37
CA LEU A 39 3.97 -0.35 12.74
C LEU A 39 3.01 -1.28 13.48
N GLY A 40 3.01 -2.57 13.11
CA GLY A 40 2.06 -3.56 13.63
C GLY A 40 0.65 -3.46 13.04
N ARG A 41 0.40 -2.48 12.15
CA ARG A 41 -0.86 -2.31 11.39
C ARG A 41 -0.66 -2.38 9.88
N ILE A 42 0.54 -2.06 9.40
CA ILE A 42 0.97 -2.25 8.02
C ILE A 42 1.68 -3.60 7.87
N THR A 43 1.42 -4.31 6.79
CA THR A 43 2.16 -5.53 6.42
C THR A 43 2.15 -5.72 4.92
N ALA A 44 3.04 -6.59 4.44
CA ALA A 44 3.00 -7.12 3.10
C ALA A 44 3.10 -8.65 3.10
N GLN A 45 2.41 -9.29 2.15
CA GLN A 45 2.48 -10.74 1.91
C GLN A 45 2.62 -10.99 0.41
N ALA A 46 3.12 -12.16 0.01
CA ALA A 46 3.24 -12.52 -1.39
C ALA A 46 2.65 -13.90 -1.66
N PHE A 47 1.92 -14.02 -2.77
CA PHE A 47 1.35 -15.28 -3.23
C PHE A 47 1.75 -15.53 -4.69
N THR A 48 1.95 -16.78 -5.08
CA THR A 48 2.03 -17.17 -6.49
C THR A 48 0.65 -17.47 -7.05
N PHE A 49 0.52 -17.46 -8.37
CA PHE A 49 -0.67 -17.93 -9.08
C PHE A 49 -0.31 -18.72 -10.34
N ASP A 50 -1.21 -19.59 -10.79
CA ASP A 50 -0.92 -20.61 -11.82
C ASP A 50 -1.30 -20.21 -13.25
N GLN A 51 -2.25 -19.29 -13.42
CA GLN A 51 -2.77 -18.87 -14.73
C GLN A 51 -2.20 -17.52 -15.23
N PRO A 52 -2.22 -17.23 -16.54
CA PRO A 52 -1.83 -15.91 -17.06
C PRO A 52 -2.77 -14.81 -16.60
N PHE A 53 -2.22 -13.77 -15.97
CA PHE A 53 -2.98 -12.59 -15.58
C PHE A 53 -3.19 -11.63 -16.76
N HIS A 54 -4.42 -11.14 -16.92
CA HIS A 54 -4.77 -10.12 -17.90
C HIS A 54 -5.45 -8.94 -17.20
N PRO A 55 -4.97 -7.69 -17.37
CA PRO A 55 -5.50 -6.54 -16.63
C PRO A 55 -7.02 -6.30 -16.80
N TYR A 56 -7.60 -6.61 -17.96
CA TYR A 56 -9.04 -6.45 -18.19
C TYR A 56 -9.90 -7.48 -17.42
N LYS A 57 -9.28 -8.54 -16.88
CA LYS A 57 -9.91 -9.57 -16.00
C LYS A 57 -9.56 -9.36 -14.52
N SER A 58 -9.17 -8.14 -14.13
CA SER A 58 -8.77 -7.84 -12.75
C SER A 58 -9.84 -8.22 -11.72
N HIS A 59 -11.12 -8.00 -12.03
CA HIS A 59 -12.21 -8.38 -11.13
C HIS A 59 -12.30 -9.90 -10.92
N GLU A 60 -12.20 -10.70 -11.98
CA GLU A 60 -12.20 -12.17 -11.89
C GLU A 60 -11.01 -12.66 -11.05
N PHE A 61 -9.81 -12.14 -11.34
CA PHE A 61 -8.59 -12.47 -10.59
C PHE A 61 -8.73 -12.18 -9.09
N VAL A 62 -9.22 -11.00 -8.72
CA VAL A 62 -9.41 -10.61 -7.31
C VAL A 62 -10.50 -11.46 -6.65
N SER A 63 -11.61 -11.72 -7.36
CA SER A 63 -12.67 -12.60 -6.86
C SER A 63 -12.13 -14.00 -6.58
N ASP A 64 -11.30 -14.56 -7.47
CA ASP A 64 -10.67 -15.86 -7.27
C ASP A 64 -9.67 -15.83 -6.12
N PHE A 65 -8.85 -14.78 -6.01
CA PHE A 65 -7.91 -14.58 -4.91
C PHE A 65 -8.60 -14.65 -3.54
N PHE A 66 -9.66 -13.87 -3.33
CA PHE A 66 -10.37 -13.85 -2.05
C PHE A 66 -11.24 -15.09 -1.79
N LYS A 67 -11.48 -15.93 -2.81
CA LYS A 67 -12.22 -17.20 -2.67
C LYS A 67 -11.30 -18.41 -2.66
N ASP A 68 -9.99 -18.22 -2.73
CA ASP A 68 -9.00 -19.30 -2.73
C ASP A 68 -8.77 -19.82 -1.29
N PRO A 69 -8.81 -21.14 -1.06
CA PRO A 69 -8.62 -21.70 0.28
C PRO A 69 -7.26 -21.38 0.92
N CYS A 70 -6.18 -21.30 0.14
CA CYS A 70 -4.85 -20.94 0.63
C CYS A 70 -4.84 -19.48 1.09
N VAL A 71 -5.41 -18.58 0.28
CA VAL A 71 -5.53 -17.15 0.63
C VAL A 71 -6.38 -16.98 1.88
N LEU A 72 -7.57 -17.58 1.95
CA LEU A 72 -8.44 -17.49 3.13
C LEU A 72 -7.74 -17.97 4.41
N SER A 73 -6.91 -19.00 4.31
CA SER A 73 -6.22 -19.58 5.45
C SER A 73 -4.97 -18.80 5.87
N ASN A 74 -4.44 -17.89 5.06
CA ASN A 74 -3.13 -17.27 5.28
C ASN A 74 -3.08 -15.74 5.15
N LEU A 75 -4.03 -15.12 4.44
CA LEU A 75 -4.09 -13.68 4.28
C LEU A 75 -4.36 -13.03 5.63
N LYS A 76 -3.43 -12.20 6.08
CA LYS A 76 -3.48 -11.53 7.37
C LYS A 76 -4.43 -10.34 7.33
N VAL A 77 -5.20 -10.20 8.39
CA VAL A 77 -6.08 -9.06 8.63
C VAL A 77 -6.10 -8.76 10.12
N VAL A 78 -6.25 -7.50 10.50
CA VAL A 78 -6.40 -7.14 11.91
C VAL A 78 -7.89 -7.21 12.29
N GLY A 79 -8.20 -7.95 13.35
CA GLY A 79 -9.56 -8.01 13.89
C GLY A 79 -9.94 -6.79 14.73
N ALA A 80 -11.21 -6.68 15.11
CA ALA A 80 -11.73 -5.58 15.93
C ALA A 80 -10.99 -5.39 17.28
N ALA A 81 -10.40 -6.46 17.83
CA ALA A 81 -9.60 -6.40 19.06
C ALA A 81 -8.15 -5.91 18.83
N GLY A 82 -7.79 -5.48 17.61
CA GLY A 82 -6.44 -5.06 17.25
C GLY A 82 -5.43 -6.19 17.04
N LEU A 83 -5.88 -7.45 17.12
CA LEU A 83 -5.02 -8.64 16.96
C LEU A 83 -5.03 -9.16 15.53
N TRP A 84 -3.85 -9.60 15.08
CA TRP A 84 -3.69 -10.27 13.79
C TRP A 84 -4.40 -11.63 13.78
N LYS A 85 -5.15 -11.86 12.70
CA LYS A 85 -5.79 -13.14 12.39
C LYS A 85 -5.68 -13.39 10.89
N ASN A 86 -6.01 -14.61 10.46
CA ASN A 86 -6.20 -14.90 9.05
C ASN A 86 -7.63 -14.51 8.64
N LEU A 87 -7.82 -14.14 7.37
CA LEU A 87 -9.10 -13.69 6.85
C LEU A 87 -10.21 -14.70 7.17
N GLY A 88 -10.01 -15.97 6.84
CA GLY A 88 -10.81 -17.12 7.30
C GLY A 88 -12.31 -17.09 6.97
N ARG A 89 -12.79 -16.04 6.30
CA ARG A 89 -14.19 -15.74 6.05
C ARG A 89 -14.54 -16.07 4.61
N LYS A 90 -15.76 -16.58 4.40
CA LYS A 90 -16.26 -16.84 3.05
C LYS A 90 -16.61 -15.52 2.37
N VAL A 91 -15.74 -15.06 1.47
CA VAL A 91 -15.98 -13.85 0.67
C VAL A 91 -17.04 -14.13 -0.39
N THR A 92 -18.05 -13.27 -0.45
CA THR A 92 -19.16 -13.34 -1.42
C THR A 92 -18.93 -12.38 -2.58
N ASN A 93 -18.44 -11.16 -2.29
CA ASN A 93 -18.23 -10.11 -3.28
C ASN A 93 -16.91 -9.35 -3.05
N VAL A 94 -16.42 -8.68 -4.08
CA VAL A 94 -15.21 -7.84 -4.04
C VAL A 94 -15.46 -6.52 -4.76
N THR A 95 -14.73 -5.47 -4.38
CA THR A 95 -14.58 -4.29 -5.24
C THR A 95 -13.12 -4.17 -5.66
N VAL A 96 -12.93 -3.68 -6.89
CA VAL A 96 -11.60 -3.56 -7.51
C VAL A 96 -11.51 -2.23 -8.21
N GLU A 97 -10.50 -1.45 -7.84
CA GLU A 97 -10.12 -0.22 -8.51
C GLU A 97 -8.71 -0.39 -9.09
N THR A 98 -8.57 -0.24 -10.40
CA THR A 98 -7.26 -0.21 -11.04
C THR A 98 -6.57 1.12 -10.73
N VAL A 99 -5.41 1.05 -10.10
CA VAL A 99 -4.64 2.24 -9.71
C VAL A 99 -3.54 2.48 -10.75
N PRO A 100 -3.47 3.66 -11.38
CA PRO A 100 -2.35 4.02 -12.25
C PRO A 100 -1.01 3.85 -11.53
N CYS A 101 -0.04 3.25 -12.20
CA CYS A 101 1.27 2.98 -11.63
C CYS A 101 2.34 3.11 -12.72
N THR A 102 2.58 4.34 -13.14
CA THR A 102 3.42 4.68 -14.30
C THR A 102 4.71 5.40 -13.92
N LYS A 103 4.73 6.05 -12.74
CA LYS A 103 5.87 6.85 -12.28
C LYS A 103 7.04 5.97 -11.83
N ILE A 104 8.20 6.13 -12.46
CA ILE A 104 9.45 5.40 -12.14
C ILE A 104 10.38 6.19 -11.20
N SER A 105 10.06 7.45 -10.92
CA SER A 105 10.81 8.39 -10.09
C SER A 105 9.87 9.15 -9.17
N VAL A 106 10.44 9.79 -8.15
CA VAL A 106 9.71 10.57 -7.13
C VAL A 106 9.66 12.08 -7.45
N ASP A 107 10.08 12.45 -8.65
CA ASP A 107 10.10 13.83 -9.19
C ASP A 107 8.72 14.48 -9.22
N MET A 108 7.65 13.68 -9.17
CA MET A 108 6.29 14.20 -8.98
C MET A 108 6.10 15.03 -7.70
N PHE A 109 7.01 14.91 -6.72
CA PHE A 109 7.01 15.68 -5.49
C PHE A 109 7.90 16.95 -5.55
N ASP A 110 8.63 17.18 -6.64
CA ASP A 110 9.44 18.40 -6.83
C ASP A 110 8.61 19.70 -6.75
N PRO A 111 7.35 19.76 -7.23
CA PRO A 111 6.50 20.94 -7.07
C PRO A 111 6.31 21.39 -5.62
N LEU A 112 6.43 20.47 -4.63
CA LEU A 112 6.31 20.81 -3.21
C LEU A 112 7.33 21.87 -2.75
N TYR A 113 8.52 21.88 -3.36
CA TYR A 113 9.56 22.85 -3.05
C TYR A 113 9.31 24.21 -3.72
N SER A 114 8.67 24.20 -4.89
CA SER A 114 8.50 25.41 -5.71
C SER A 114 7.37 26.33 -5.21
N CYS A 115 6.42 25.80 -4.45
CA CYS A 115 5.26 26.52 -3.92
C CYS A 115 5.38 26.93 -2.45
N GLY A 116 6.46 26.56 -1.77
CA GLY A 116 6.66 26.89 -0.36
C GLY A 116 5.99 25.95 0.64
N ILE A 117 5.33 24.85 0.21
CA ILE A 117 4.94 23.75 1.12
C ILE A 117 6.19 23.19 1.82
N VAL A 118 7.27 23.02 1.06
CA VAL A 118 8.56 22.55 1.55
C VAL A 118 9.63 23.60 1.29
N ARG A 119 10.43 23.90 2.31
CA ARG A 119 11.58 24.80 2.21
C ARG A 119 12.74 24.12 1.46
N PRO A 120 13.71 24.86 0.90
CA PRO A 120 14.89 24.26 0.27
C PRO A 120 15.70 23.31 1.18
N THR A 121 15.55 23.46 2.50
CA THR A 121 16.16 22.60 3.52
C THR A 121 15.42 21.27 3.73
N GLY A 122 14.29 21.04 3.06
CA GLY A 122 13.43 19.87 3.23
C GLY A 122 12.38 20.03 4.34
N HIS A 123 12.41 21.12 5.10
CA HIS A 123 11.45 21.37 6.18
C HIS A 123 10.06 21.72 5.64
N ILE A 124 9.03 21.11 6.20
CA ILE A 124 7.63 21.36 5.89
C ILE A 124 7.20 22.67 6.55
N THR A 125 6.50 23.50 5.79
CA THR A 125 5.98 24.78 6.27
C THR A 125 4.73 24.55 7.13
N GLN A 126 4.78 25.00 8.39
CA GLN A 126 3.64 25.01 9.30
C GLN A 126 2.56 25.99 8.83
N CYS A 127 1.30 25.73 9.15
CA CYS A 127 0.20 26.63 8.82
C CYS A 127 -0.75 26.84 10.00
N PHE A 128 -1.47 27.96 10.00
CA PHE A 128 -2.54 28.19 10.95
C PHE A 128 -3.80 27.47 10.45
N HIS A 129 -4.24 26.45 11.18
CA HIS A 129 -5.49 25.76 10.91
C HIS A 129 -6.48 26.02 12.04
N GLU A 130 -7.75 26.29 11.70
CA GLU A 130 -8.77 26.72 12.68
C GLU A 130 -9.02 25.68 13.77
N TYR A 131 -8.89 24.40 13.44
CA TYR A 131 -9.21 23.27 14.32
C TYR A 131 -7.99 22.54 14.89
N TYR A 132 -6.82 22.68 14.28
CA TYR A 132 -5.64 21.87 14.60
C TYR A 132 -4.44 22.79 14.83
N ALA A 133 -3.93 22.80 16.05
CA ALA A 133 -2.79 23.66 16.40
C ALA A 133 -1.50 23.25 15.68
N ASP A 134 -1.30 21.95 15.50
CA ASP A 134 -0.11 21.38 14.88
C ASP A 134 -0.44 20.89 13.46
N PHE A 135 -0.88 21.80 12.59
CA PHE A 135 -1.18 21.53 11.17
C PHE A 135 -0.13 22.15 10.25
N ASP A 136 0.08 21.56 9.08
CA ASP A 136 1.09 22.02 8.13
C ASP A 136 0.55 22.10 6.70
N GLU A 137 1.27 22.82 5.85
CA GLU A 137 0.89 23.03 4.46
C GLU A 137 0.88 21.73 3.64
N LEU A 138 1.66 20.71 4.03
CA LEU A 138 1.69 19.43 3.31
C LEU A 138 0.39 18.67 3.55
N ARG A 139 -0.02 18.48 4.80
CA ARG A 139 -1.29 17.83 5.16
C ARG A 139 -2.48 18.61 4.61
N LYS A 140 -2.42 19.94 4.65
CA LYS A 140 -3.43 20.81 4.00
C LYS A 140 -3.58 20.49 2.52
N MET A 141 -2.50 20.42 1.76
CA MET A 141 -2.51 20.05 0.34
C MET A 141 -2.98 18.61 0.08
N LEU A 142 -2.70 17.69 1.01
CA LEU A 142 -3.12 16.28 0.88
C LEU A 142 -4.62 16.05 1.17
N MET A 143 -5.21 16.86 2.05
CA MET A 143 -6.54 16.61 2.63
C MET A 143 -7.62 17.62 2.21
N ILE A 144 -7.28 18.90 2.02
CA ILE A 144 -8.27 19.96 1.82
C ILE A 144 -8.35 20.31 0.33
N GLU A 145 -9.41 19.84 -0.33
CA GLU A 145 -9.64 20.03 -1.77
C GLU A 145 -9.72 21.51 -2.16
N ASP A 146 -10.29 22.33 -1.28
CA ASP A 146 -10.45 23.77 -1.49
C ASP A 146 -9.19 24.59 -1.13
N SER A 147 -8.07 23.93 -0.79
CA SER A 147 -6.82 24.64 -0.47
C SER A 147 -6.13 25.17 -1.73
N GLU A 148 -5.52 26.35 -1.63
CA GLU A 148 -4.81 27.00 -2.75
C GLU A 148 -3.75 26.10 -3.41
N ASN A 149 -3.14 25.21 -2.62
CA ASN A 149 -2.08 24.33 -3.08
C ASN A 149 -2.57 22.91 -3.47
N TYR A 150 -3.87 22.58 -3.36
CA TYR A 150 -4.37 21.22 -3.60
C TYR A 150 -3.99 20.68 -4.99
N GLU A 151 -4.10 21.52 -6.02
CA GLU A 151 -3.88 21.15 -7.42
C GLU A 151 -2.42 21.25 -7.86
N ILE A 152 -1.47 21.53 -6.96
CA ILE A 152 -0.06 21.62 -7.34
C ILE A 152 0.50 20.30 -7.87
N ILE A 153 0.00 19.20 -7.33
CA ILE A 153 0.15 17.88 -7.92
C ILE A 153 -1.14 17.63 -8.70
N SER A 154 -1.00 17.37 -10.01
CA SER A 154 -2.15 17.28 -10.90
C SER A 154 -3.11 16.17 -10.47
N ARG A 155 -4.37 16.28 -10.89
CA ARG A 155 -5.39 15.28 -10.57
C ARG A 155 -4.96 13.88 -10.99
N GLU A 156 -4.32 13.74 -12.14
CA GLU A 156 -3.81 12.47 -12.66
C GLU A 156 -2.69 11.92 -11.77
N ASP A 157 -1.73 12.75 -11.39
CA ASP A 157 -0.62 12.36 -10.53
C ASP A 157 -1.08 12.01 -9.11
N ARG A 158 -2.15 12.64 -8.61
CA ARG A 158 -2.78 12.26 -7.33
C ARG A 158 -3.43 10.86 -7.38
N GLN A 159 -3.75 10.34 -8.57
CA GLN A 159 -4.26 8.96 -8.72
C GLN A 159 -3.16 7.92 -8.76
N GLU A 160 -1.92 8.29 -9.11
CA GLU A 160 -0.80 7.37 -9.19
C GLU A 160 -0.53 6.68 -7.85
N PHE A 161 -0.21 5.38 -7.92
CA PHE A 161 0.07 4.56 -6.74
C PHE A 161 1.19 5.15 -5.88
N LEU A 162 2.21 5.75 -6.51
CA LEU A 162 3.30 6.41 -5.82
C LEU A 162 2.81 7.57 -4.93
N PHE A 163 1.90 8.40 -5.45
CA PHE A 163 1.29 9.48 -4.68
C PHE A 163 0.39 8.95 -3.56
N ARG A 164 -0.44 7.95 -3.85
CA ARG A 164 -1.33 7.35 -2.83
C ARG A 164 -0.53 6.78 -1.66
N LEU A 165 0.58 6.10 -1.94
CA LEU A 165 1.48 5.58 -0.92
C LEU A 165 2.12 6.71 -0.09
N PHE A 166 2.62 7.75 -0.75
CA PHE A 166 3.15 8.95 -0.07
C PHE A 166 2.11 9.60 0.84
N LYS A 167 0.88 9.79 0.33
CA LYS A 167 -0.24 10.32 1.10
C LYS A 167 -0.51 9.46 2.34
N HIS A 168 -0.58 8.13 2.18
CA HIS A 168 -0.80 7.23 3.30
C HIS A 168 0.26 7.35 4.40
N LEU A 169 1.54 7.49 4.03
CA LEU A 169 2.62 7.67 5.01
C LEU A 169 2.57 9.03 5.70
N CYS A 170 2.25 10.10 4.96
CA CYS A 170 2.13 11.45 5.54
C CYS A 170 0.97 11.57 6.53
N LEU A 171 -0.13 10.86 6.29
CA LEU A 171 -1.29 10.86 7.18
C LEU A 171 -1.10 9.94 8.39
N GLY A 172 -0.42 8.81 8.20
CA GLY A 172 -0.09 7.85 9.25
C GLY A 172 -1.31 7.16 9.89
N GLY A 173 -1.11 6.58 11.07
CA GLY A 173 -2.12 5.91 11.87
C GLY A 173 -2.74 6.80 12.95
N GLU A 174 -3.39 6.17 13.93
CA GLU A 174 -4.20 6.86 14.95
C GLU A 174 -3.38 7.79 15.85
N LEU A 175 -2.16 7.39 16.23
CA LEU A 175 -1.26 8.16 17.09
C LEU A 175 -0.07 8.72 16.30
N CYS A 176 -0.30 9.14 15.06
CA CYS A 176 0.77 9.60 14.16
C CYS A 176 1.54 10.79 14.76
N GLN A 177 2.85 10.65 14.88
CA GLN A 177 3.77 11.74 15.16
C GLN A 177 4.40 12.19 13.85
N TYR A 178 3.93 13.31 13.32
CA TYR A 178 4.35 13.81 12.01
C TYR A 178 5.84 14.20 11.96
N GLU A 179 6.42 14.11 10.76
CA GLU A 179 7.74 14.65 10.45
C GLU A 179 7.69 16.14 10.11
N ASP A 180 8.76 16.85 10.47
CA ASP A 180 9.03 18.20 10.00
C ASP A 180 9.80 18.22 8.68
N ILE A 181 10.38 17.10 8.25
CA ILE A 181 11.24 17.01 7.06
C ILE A 181 10.62 16.04 6.06
N VAL A 182 10.25 16.53 4.88
CA VAL A 182 9.53 15.76 3.85
C VAL A 182 10.31 14.56 3.31
N THR A 183 11.65 14.65 3.35
CA THR A 183 12.55 13.61 2.82
C THR A 183 12.32 12.25 3.47
N HIS A 184 11.97 12.20 4.77
CA HIS A 184 11.65 10.94 5.44
C HIS A 184 10.46 10.24 4.77
N TYR A 185 9.38 10.98 4.48
CA TYR A 185 8.22 10.43 3.78
C TYR A 185 8.56 10.00 2.35
N ILE A 186 9.28 10.84 1.59
CA ILE A 186 9.63 10.55 0.18
C ILE A 186 10.52 9.31 0.08
N GLU A 187 11.56 9.19 0.93
CA GLU A 187 12.47 8.06 0.88
C GLU A 187 11.81 6.77 1.38
N THR A 188 10.99 6.81 2.43
CA THR A 188 10.22 5.63 2.85
C THR A 188 9.21 5.21 1.77
N THR A 189 8.54 6.17 1.12
CA THR A 189 7.67 5.88 -0.04
C THR A 189 8.45 5.17 -1.13
N ARG A 190 9.62 5.71 -1.50
CA ARG A 190 10.49 5.15 -2.54
C ARG A 190 10.94 3.74 -2.20
N LEU A 191 11.32 3.48 -0.96
CA LEU A 191 11.75 2.15 -0.48
C LEU A 191 10.62 1.14 -0.61
N ILE A 192 9.43 1.44 -0.06
CA ILE A 192 8.26 0.57 -0.15
C ILE A 192 7.90 0.31 -1.62
N TYR A 193 7.83 1.37 -2.43
CA TYR A 193 7.48 1.30 -3.85
C TYR A 193 8.41 0.38 -4.63
N LYS A 194 9.73 0.49 -4.41
CA LYS A 194 10.74 -0.37 -5.05
C LYS A 194 10.72 -1.81 -4.58
N ASP A 195 10.31 -2.05 -3.34
CA ASP A 195 10.32 -3.38 -2.73
C ASP A 195 9.11 -4.23 -3.16
N ILE A 196 7.96 -3.59 -3.42
CA ILE A 196 6.72 -4.27 -3.80
C ILE A 196 6.47 -4.32 -5.31
N LEU A 197 6.98 -3.38 -6.10
CA LEU A 197 6.80 -3.35 -7.54
C LEU A 197 7.88 -4.11 -8.28
N SER A 198 7.55 -4.52 -9.50
CA SER A 198 8.51 -5.05 -10.47
C SER A 198 8.62 -4.13 -11.67
N VAL A 199 9.86 -3.91 -12.10
CA VAL A 199 10.22 -3.15 -13.29
C VAL A 199 10.97 -4.03 -14.26
N GLN A 200 10.87 -3.71 -15.55
CA GLN A 200 11.68 -4.33 -16.59
C GLN A 200 12.28 -3.25 -17.48
N LYS A 201 13.45 -3.56 -18.02
CA LYS A 201 14.08 -2.74 -19.05
C LYS A 201 13.57 -3.22 -20.40
N ASP A 202 12.95 -2.31 -21.14
CA ASP A 202 12.50 -2.55 -22.50
C ASP A 202 13.72 -2.92 -23.38
N PRO A 203 13.71 -4.09 -24.04
CA PRO A 203 14.86 -4.53 -24.83
C PRO A 203 15.20 -3.61 -26.00
N GLU A 204 14.20 -2.92 -26.57
CA GLU A 204 14.36 -2.06 -27.74
C GLU A 204 14.71 -0.63 -27.32
N THR A 205 13.85 0.00 -26.51
CA THR A 205 13.99 1.41 -26.13
C THR A 205 15.02 1.64 -25.03
N LYS A 206 15.41 0.58 -24.30
CA LYS A 206 16.26 0.62 -23.09
C LYS A 206 15.64 1.39 -21.91
N GLU A 207 14.38 1.82 -22.02
CA GLU A 207 13.66 2.49 -20.94
C GLU A 207 13.22 1.50 -19.87
N ILE A 208 13.20 1.93 -18.62
CA ILE A 208 12.68 1.13 -17.51
C ILE A 208 11.18 1.40 -17.41
N LYS A 209 10.37 0.33 -17.40
CA LYS A 209 8.91 0.41 -17.27
C LYS A 209 8.44 -0.47 -16.12
N ILE A 210 7.40 -0.01 -15.44
CA ILE A 210 6.69 -0.81 -14.43
C ILE A 210 5.88 -1.88 -15.15
N VAL A 211 6.04 -3.13 -14.71
CA VAL A 211 5.28 -4.26 -15.26
C VAL A 211 4.15 -4.71 -14.35
N SER A 212 4.17 -4.27 -13.09
CA SER A 212 3.15 -4.61 -12.12
C SER A 212 1.83 -3.89 -12.41
N THR A 213 0.71 -4.59 -12.24
CA THR A 213 -0.63 -3.99 -12.19
C THR A 213 -1.03 -3.80 -10.73
N VAL A 214 -1.45 -2.59 -10.34
CA VAL A 214 -1.86 -2.28 -8.97
C VAL A 214 -3.38 -2.18 -8.89
N LEU A 215 -3.96 -2.94 -7.97
CA LEU A 215 -5.40 -3.02 -7.75
C LEU A 215 -5.69 -2.66 -6.30
N LYS A 216 -6.43 -1.58 -6.04
CA LYS A 216 -7.00 -1.34 -4.70
C LYS A 216 -8.21 -2.25 -4.56
N VAL A 217 -8.29 -2.97 -3.45
CA VAL A 217 -9.30 -4.02 -3.27
C VAL A 217 -10.02 -3.90 -1.94
N THR A 218 -11.30 -4.24 -1.96
CA THR A 218 -12.05 -4.58 -0.75
C THR A 218 -12.82 -5.88 -0.96
N ALA A 219 -13.11 -6.59 0.12
CA ALA A 219 -13.87 -7.83 0.08
C ALA A 219 -15.02 -7.80 1.09
N TYR A 220 -16.10 -8.49 0.74
CA TYR A 220 -17.34 -8.52 1.49
C TYR A 220 -17.76 -9.96 1.76
N ASP A 221 -18.30 -10.20 2.95
CA ASP A 221 -19.01 -11.43 3.30
C ASP A 221 -20.51 -11.13 3.52
N ASP A 222 -21.26 -12.10 4.04
CA ASP A 222 -22.70 -11.94 4.30
C ASP A 222 -23.03 -10.85 5.34
N SER A 223 -22.04 -10.39 6.12
CA SER A 223 -22.18 -9.33 7.13
C SER A 223 -21.75 -7.95 6.63
N GLY A 224 -21.21 -7.85 5.41
CA GLY A 224 -20.71 -6.59 4.83
C GLY A 224 -19.20 -6.62 4.61
N LEU A 225 -18.55 -5.46 4.75
CA LEU A 225 -17.12 -5.30 4.51
C LEU A 225 -16.32 -6.16 5.50
N CYS A 226 -15.43 -7.02 4.99
CA CYS A 226 -14.63 -7.93 5.81
C CYS A 226 -13.11 -7.79 5.58
N TYR A 227 -12.70 -7.06 4.54
CA TYR A 227 -11.30 -6.75 4.23
C TYR A 227 -11.22 -5.43 3.47
N PRO A 228 -10.27 -4.52 3.79
CA PRO A 228 -9.16 -4.67 4.75
C PRO A 228 -9.52 -4.55 6.24
N SER A 229 -10.67 -4.00 6.58
CA SER A 229 -11.21 -3.96 7.95
C SER A 229 -12.73 -4.03 7.88
N GLU A 230 -13.39 -4.33 9.00
CA GLU A 230 -14.86 -4.25 9.14
C GLU A 230 -15.34 -2.79 9.26
N THR A 231 -14.41 -1.84 9.42
CA THR A 231 -14.67 -0.41 9.53
C THR A 231 -14.06 0.33 8.33
N GLU A 232 -14.83 1.25 7.75
CA GLU A 232 -14.34 2.14 6.71
C GLU A 232 -13.52 3.28 7.32
N ASP A 233 -12.34 3.51 6.76
CA ASP A 233 -11.46 4.63 7.07
C ASP A 233 -10.51 4.86 5.89
N ASP A 234 -10.22 6.11 5.54
CA ASP A 234 -9.37 6.46 4.39
C ASP A 234 -7.93 5.93 4.51
N GLN A 235 -7.46 5.74 5.74
CA GLN A 235 -6.18 5.12 6.04
C GLN A 235 -6.26 3.60 6.16
N THR A 236 -7.44 2.97 6.05
CA THR A 236 -7.55 1.52 5.91
C THR A 236 -7.56 1.12 4.43
N PHE A 237 -6.51 0.44 3.97
CA PHE A 237 -6.34 0.11 2.56
C PHE A 237 -5.73 -1.27 2.35
N ALA A 238 -6.02 -1.83 1.17
CA ALA A 238 -5.28 -2.96 0.64
C ALA A 238 -5.07 -2.81 -0.87
N TYR A 239 -3.85 -3.11 -1.30
CA TYR A 239 -3.44 -3.13 -2.69
C TYR A 239 -2.92 -4.52 -3.06
N LEU A 240 -3.39 -5.06 -4.18
CA LEU A 240 -2.77 -6.20 -4.84
C LEU A 240 -1.87 -5.68 -5.96
N ILE A 241 -0.59 -6.02 -5.88
CA ILE A 241 0.44 -5.66 -6.84
C ILE A 241 0.78 -6.93 -7.62
N VAL A 242 0.17 -7.08 -8.80
CA VAL A 242 0.25 -8.28 -9.63
C VAL A 242 1.41 -8.17 -10.61
N ASP A 243 2.38 -9.08 -10.54
CA ASP A 243 3.42 -9.26 -11.55
C ASP A 243 3.03 -10.43 -12.47
N PRO A 244 2.61 -10.17 -13.73
CA PRO A 244 2.17 -11.20 -14.65
C PRO A 244 3.30 -12.12 -15.13
N PHE A 245 4.55 -11.65 -15.08
CA PHE A 245 5.71 -12.39 -15.59
C PHE A 245 6.27 -13.34 -14.53
N LYS A 246 6.39 -12.86 -13.28
CA LYS A 246 6.79 -13.70 -12.14
C LYS A 246 5.64 -14.59 -11.65
N ARG A 247 4.40 -14.29 -12.08
CA ARG A 247 3.16 -14.90 -11.60
C ARG A 247 3.01 -14.83 -10.08
N ASN A 248 3.35 -13.65 -9.54
CA ASN A 248 3.26 -13.36 -8.13
C ASN A 248 2.36 -12.15 -7.90
N VAL A 249 1.64 -12.14 -6.79
CA VAL A 249 0.90 -10.99 -6.30
C VAL A 249 1.42 -10.63 -4.91
N ASN A 250 1.89 -9.40 -4.76
CA ASN A 250 2.19 -8.84 -3.45
C ASN A 250 0.92 -8.16 -2.91
N VAL A 251 0.55 -8.43 -1.67
CA VAL A 251 -0.52 -7.77 -0.95
C VAL A 251 0.13 -6.73 -0.06
N LEU A 252 -0.12 -5.45 -0.27
CA LEU A 252 0.18 -4.39 0.69
C LEU A 252 -1.08 -4.08 1.47
N TYR A 253 -1.01 -4.12 2.80
CA TYR A 253 -2.16 -3.97 3.70
C TYR A 253 -1.85 -2.96 4.79
N HIS A 254 -2.82 -2.12 5.12
CA HIS A 254 -2.85 -1.35 6.35
C HIS A 254 -4.28 -1.22 6.86
N SER A 255 -4.47 -1.28 8.18
CA SER A 255 -5.74 -0.94 8.82
C SER A 255 -5.52 0.13 9.87
N TYR A 256 -6.30 1.21 9.80
CA TYR A 256 -6.24 2.31 10.74
C TYR A 256 -6.53 1.84 12.17
N GLY A 257 -5.86 2.46 13.14
CA GLY A 257 -5.95 2.13 14.56
C GLY A 257 -4.57 2.03 15.24
N ILE A 258 -4.56 1.65 16.51
CA ILE A 258 -3.33 1.41 17.29
C ILE A 258 -2.85 -0.04 17.13
N GLY A 259 -1.59 -0.20 16.74
CA GLY A 259 -0.92 -1.50 16.66
C GLY A 259 -0.47 -2.03 18.02
N VAL A 260 -0.69 -3.32 18.28
CA VAL A 260 -0.03 -4.02 19.38
C VAL A 260 1.31 -4.54 18.87
N VAL A 261 2.39 -3.82 19.17
CA VAL A 261 3.76 -4.25 18.83
C VAL A 261 4.14 -5.37 19.79
N THR A 262 4.32 -6.58 19.25
CA THR A 262 4.75 -7.74 20.04
C THR A 262 6.28 -7.79 20.11
N ASP A 263 6.87 -8.46 21.11
CA ASP A 263 8.34 -8.48 21.27
C ASP A 263 9.07 -9.07 20.04
N THR A 264 8.42 -9.91 19.24
CA THR A 264 8.96 -10.37 17.95
C THR A 264 9.14 -9.25 16.92
N ASP A 265 8.31 -8.19 16.98
CA ASP A 265 8.47 -7.00 16.13
C ASP A 265 9.60 -6.09 16.65
N ARG A 266 9.94 -6.18 17.94
CA ARG A 266 11.06 -5.45 18.57
C ARG A 266 12.41 -6.14 18.35
N ASP A 267 12.47 -7.46 18.38
CA ASP A 267 13.73 -8.21 18.20
C ASP A 267 14.34 -8.01 16.81
N MET A 268 13.52 -7.77 15.78
CA MET A 268 14.00 -7.38 14.45
C MET A 268 14.72 -6.01 14.43
N SER A 269 14.48 -5.14 15.42
CA SER A 269 15.19 -3.86 15.57
C SER A 269 16.45 -3.97 16.44
N HIS A 270 16.64 -5.09 17.15
CA HIS A 270 17.70 -5.27 18.15
C HIS A 270 18.72 -6.37 17.82
N THR A 271 18.60 -7.08 16.70
CA THR A 271 19.56 -8.14 16.34
C THR A 271 20.82 -7.60 15.63
N GLU A 272 21.56 -6.70 16.28
CA GLU A 272 22.99 -6.47 16.03
C GLU A 272 23.67 -6.00 17.31
N LEU A 273 23.83 -6.90 18.27
CA LEU A 273 24.92 -6.88 19.26
C LEU A 273 25.15 -8.33 19.67
N VAL A 274 26.39 -8.79 19.54
CA VAL A 274 26.89 -10.16 19.75
C VAL A 274 26.92 -11.04 18.48
N GLN A 275 27.90 -10.77 17.61
CA GLN A 275 29.06 -11.65 17.41
C GLN A 275 30.22 -10.90 16.74
#